data_AF-A0A6N2U230-F1
#
_entry.id   AF-A0A6N2U230-F1
#
_cell.length_a   1.000
_cell.length_b   1.000
_cell.length_c   1.000
_cell.angle_alpha   90.00
_cell.angle_beta   90.00
_cell.angle_gamma   90.00
#
_symmetry.space_group_name_H-M   'P 1'
#
loop_
_entity.id
_entity.type
_entity.pdbx_description
1 polymer ?
#
loop_
_entity_poly.entity_id
_entity_poly.type
_entity_poly.pdbx_seq_one_letter_code
_entity_poly.pdbx_strand_id
1 'polypeptide(L)' 'MTFKEYEAWCNQRACDGCWGMLDAMVCIDIIGKVRKQRFWKREKFWQEKYSDDVMEQIVSPIERKIEEVMENNR' A
#
# COMPACT_ATOMS: atom_id res chain seq x y z
N MET A 1 -1.65 4.01 8.05
CA MET A 1 -0.76 2.87 8.43
C MET A 1 0.68 3.38 8.52
N THR A 2 1.58 2.70 9.23
CA THR A 2 3.02 2.99 9.22
C THR A 2 3.65 2.62 7.89
N PHE A 3 4.84 3.15 7.58
CA PHE A 3 5.54 2.80 6.33
C PHE A 3 5.89 1.31 6.28
N LYS A 4 6.25 0.72 7.42
CA LYS A 4 6.58 -0.71 7.50
C LYS A 4 5.36 -1.61 7.27
N GLU A 5 4.20 -1.23 7.83
CA GLU A 5 2.94 -1.92 7.56
C GLU A 5 2.57 -1.83 6.08
N TYR A 6 2.79 -0.67 5.46
CA TYR A 6 2.57 -0.49 4.04
C TYR A 6 3.47 -1.37 3.16
N GLU A 7 4.76 -1.47 3.48
CA GLU A 7 5.67 -2.39 2.77
C GLU A 7 5.22 -3.84 2.92
N ALA A 8 4.79 -4.25 4.12
CA ALA A 8 4.27 -5.59 4.37
C ALA A 8 2.99 -5.87 3.57
N TRP A 9 2.07 -4.90 3.54
CA TRP A 9 0.84 -4.97 2.75
C TRP A 9 1.13 -5.10 1.25
N CYS A 10 2.05 -4.30 0.71
CA CYS A 10 2.46 -4.39 -0.70
C CYS A 10 3.05 -5.77 -1.03
N ASN A 11 3.87 -6.33 -0.14
CA ASN A 11 4.44 -7.66 -0.33
C ASN A 11 3.36 -8.75 -0.32
N GLN A 12 2.33 -8.60 0.53
CA GLN A 12 1.20 -9.52 0.54
C GLN A 12 0.43 -9.45 -0.79
N ARG A 13 0.11 -8.25 -1.27
CA ARG A 13 -0.57 -8.06 -2.57
C ARG A 13 0.24 -8.55 -3.76
N ALA A 14 1.57 -8.41 -3.72
CA ALA A 14 2.44 -9.00 -4.73
C ALA A 14 2.42 -10.55 -4.71
N CYS A 15 2.20 -11.15 -3.54
CA CYS A 15 2.14 -12.60 -3.37
C CYS A 15 0.79 -13.18 -3.82
N ASP A 16 -0.32 -12.56 -3.44
CA ASP A 16 -1.66 -13.04 -3.78
C ASP A 16 -2.23 -12.48 -5.10
N GLY A 17 -1.62 -11.43 -5.64
CA GLY A 17 -2.00 -10.84 -6.92
C GLY A 17 -3.32 -10.05 -6.87
N CYS A 18 -3.86 -9.75 -5.69
CA CYS A 18 -5.16 -9.07 -5.56
C CYS A 18 -5.08 -7.54 -5.74
N TRP A 19 -4.36 -7.07 -6.77
CA TRP A 19 -4.28 -5.66 -7.16
C TRP A 19 -4.04 -5.50 -8.66
N GLY A 20 -4.30 -4.30 -9.20
CA GLY A 20 -4.03 -4.00 -10.61
C GLY A 20 -2.56 -3.66 -10.87
N MET A 21 -2.14 -3.73 -12.15
CA MET A 21 -0.79 -3.32 -12.55
C MET A 21 -0.48 -1.86 -12.20
N LEU A 22 -1.45 -0.96 -12.37
CA LEU A 22 -1.28 0.46 -12.05
C LEU A 22 -1.06 0.68 -10.55
N ASP A 23 -1.86 0.02 -9.70
CA ASP A 23 -1.70 0.10 -8.25
C ASP A 23 -0.33 -0.40 -7.82
N ALA A 24 0.11 -1.55 -8.38
CA ALA A 24 1.44 -2.09 -8.13
C ALA A 24 2.56 -1.11 -8.53
N MET A 25 2.45 -0.47 -9.71
CA MET A 25 3.44 0.53 -10.16
C MET A 25 3.50 1.74 -9.24
N VAL A 26 2.33 2.27 -8.82
CA VAL A 26 2.26 3.41 -7.89
C VAL A 26 2.89 3.03 -6.55
N CYS A 27 2.58 1.84 -6.01
CA CYS A 27 3.14 1.38 -4.75
C CYS A 27 4.67 1.25 -4.81
N ILE A 28 5.20 0.71 -5.91
CA ILE A 28 6.66 0.59 -6.13
C ILE A 28 7.34 1.97 -6.17
N ASP A 29 6.75 2.94 -6.89
CA ASP A 29 7.30 4.29 -6.98
C ASP A 29 7.30 5.00 -5.60
N ILE A 30 6.20 4.90 -4.85
CA ILE A 30 6.09 5.49 -3.51
C ILE A 30 7.12 4.86 -2.55
N ILE A 31 7.21 3.52 -2.52
CA ILE A 31 8.23 2.82 -1.71
C ILE A 31 9.64 3.31 -2.10
N GLY A 32 9.92 3.45 -3.40
CA GLY A 32 11.18 3.99 -3.89
C GLY A 32 11.46 5.41 -3.39
N LYS A 33 10.47 6.31 -3.47
CA LYS A 33 10.58 7.71 -3.00
C LYS A 33 10.82 7.79 -1.49
N VAL A 34 10.12 6.97 -0.69
CA VAL A 34 10.32 6.93 0.76
C VAL A 34 11.68 6.33 1.12
N ARG A 35 12.10 5.22 0.48
CA ARG A 35 13.40 4.57 0.75
C ARG A 35 14.61 5.46 0.40
N LYS A 36 14.47 6.39 -0.53
CA LYS A 36 15.48 7.42 -0.84
C LYS A 36 15.73 8.40 0.32
N GLN A 37 14.78 8.55 1.24
CA GLN A 37 14.98 9.36 2.45
C GLN A 37 15.91 8.64 3.43
N ARG A 38 16.60 9.44 4.27
CA ARG A 38 17.40 8.92 5.39
C ARG A 38 16.51 8.07 6.30
N PHE A 39 17.03 6.94 6.78
CA PHE A 39 16.26 5.92 7.53
C PHE A 39 15.33 6.51 8.61
N TRP A 40 15.86 7.39 9.46
CA TRP A 40 15.11 8.00 10.57
C TRP A 40 14.06 9.05 10.14
N LYS A 41 14.07 9.49 8.87
CA LYS A 41 13.08 10.42 8.31
C LYS A 41 11.98 9.71 7.51
N ARG A 42 12.14 8.42 7.20
CA ARG A 42 11.24 7.68 6.30
C ARG A 42 9.81 7.68 6.80
N GLU A 43 9.62 7.33 8.07
CA GLU A 43 8.27 7.27 8.66
C GLU A 43 7.59 8.64 8.63
N LYS A 44 8.28 9.70 9.08
CA LYS A 44 7.74 11.06 9.04
C LYS A 44 7.38 11.49 7.62
N PHE A 45 8.27 11.26 6.66
CA PHE A 45 8.03 11.61 5.25
C PHE A 45 6.86 10.82 4.66
N TRP A 46 6.74 9.54 4.98
CA TRP A 46 5.61 8.69 4.60
C TRP A 46 4.28 9.24 5.14
N GLN A 47 4.21 9.52 6.45
CA GLN A 47 3.01 10.05 7.09
C GLN A 47 2.58 11.39 6.47
N GLU A 48 3.53 12.31 6.27
CA GLU A 48 3.23 13.66 5.77
C GLU A 48 2.88 13.75 4.29
N LYS A 49 3.28 12.75 3.47
CA LYS A 49 3.19 12.87 2.00
C LYS A 49 2.31 11.84 1.32
N TYR A 50 2.08 10.69 1.94
CA TYR A 50 1.48 9.56 1.24
C TYR A 50 0.47 8.78 2.06
N SER A 51 0.63 8.68 3.39
CA SER A 51 -0.18 7.75 4.20
C SER A 51 -1.68 7.91 3.95
N ASP A 52 -2.22 9.11 4.09
CA ASP A 52 -3.67 9.33 3.97
C ASP A 52 -4.19 9.05 2.55
N ASP A 53 -3.52 9.61 1.54
CA ASP A 53 -3.90 9.40 0.13
C ASP A 53 -3.82 7.92 -0.28
N VAL A 54 -2.78 7.20 0.14
CA VAL A 54 -2.60 5.78 -0.17
C VAL A 54 -3.65 4.94 0.54
N MET A 55 -4.01 5.28 1.79
CA MET A 55 -5.07 4.59 2.50
C MET A 55 -6.42 4.75 1.80
N GLU A 56 -6.77 5.98 1.40
CA GLU A 56 -8.07 6.31 0.82
C GLU A 56 -8.20 5.77 -0.62
N GLN A 57 -7.16 5.94 -1.43
CA GLN A 57 -7.25 5.71 -2.88
C GLN A 57 -6.82 4.31 -3.30
N ILE A 58 -5.98 3.62 -2.52
CA ILE A 58 -5.40 2.33 -2.92
C ILE A 58 -5.77 1.24 -1.92
N VAL A 59 -5.35 1.37 -0.66
CA VAL A 59 -5.47 0.26 0.30
C VAL A 59 -6.93 -0.06 0.61
N SER A 60 -7.72 0.93 1.04
CA SER A 60 -9.09 0.68 1.49
C SER A 60 -9.99 0.15 0.37
N PRO A 61 -9.94 0.68 -0.87
CA PRO A 61 -10.73 0.12 -1.98
C PRO A 61 -10.35 -1.31 -2.34
N ILE A 62 -9.06 -1.65 -2.31
CA ILE A 62 -8.57 -3.01 -2.63
C ILE A 62 -9.00 -3.99 -1.54
N GLU A 63 -8.76 -3.68 -0.27
CA GLU A 63 -9.14 -4.56 0.84
C GLU A 63 -10.66 -4.77 0.90
N ARG A 64 -11.46 -3.71 0.71
CA ARG A 64 -12.93 -3.83 0.62
C ARG A 64 -13.34 -4.79 -0.50
N LYS A 65 -12.72 -4.69 -1.69
CA LYS A 65 -13.04 -5.58 -2.81
C LYS A 65 -12.66 -7.03 -2.52
N ILE A 66 -11.55 -7.27 -1.81
CA ILE A 66 -11.14 -8.60 -1.38
C ILE A 66 -12.18 -9.18 -0.41
N GLU A 67 -12.60 -8.40 0.58
CA GLU A 67 -13.64 -8.79 1.54
C GLU A 67 -14.95 -9.14 0.82
N GLU A 68 -15.44 -8.29 -0.07
CA GLU A 68 -16.66 -8.53 -0.87
C GLU A 68 -16.57 -9.83 -1.68
N VAL A 69 -15.44 -10.12 -2.30
CA VAL A 69 -15.24 -11.37 -3.06
C VAL A 69 -15.18 -12.58 -2.13
N MET A 70 -14.51 -12.47 -0.98
CA MET A 70 -14.42 -13.56 -0.01
C MET A 70 -15.78 -13.89 0.62
N GLU A 71 -16.61 -12.88 0.88
CA GLU A 71 -17.97 -13.08 1.39
C GLU A 71 -18.89 -13.74 0.35
N ASN A 72 -18.82 -13.32 -0.91
CA ASN A 72 -19.63 -13.92 -1.99
C ASN A 72 -19.26 -15.37 -2.31
N ASN A 73 -18.05 -15.80 -1.93
CA ASN A 73 -17.56 -17.17 -2.13
C ASN A 73 -17.79 -18.09 -0.93
N ARG A 74 -18.39 -17.59 0.16
CA ARG A 74 -18.71 -18.34 1.39
C ARG A 74 -20.12 -18.91 1.33
#